data_AF-A0A969H8G0-F1
#
_entry.id   AF-A0A969H8G0-F1
#
_cell.length_a   1.000
_cell.length_b   1.000
_cell.length_c   1.000
_cell.angle_alpha   90.00
_cell.angle_beta   90.00
_cell.angle_gamma   90.00
#
_symmetry.space_group_name_H-M   'P 1'
#
loop_
_entity.id
_entity.type
_entity.pdbx_description
1 polymer ?
#
loop_
_entity_poly.entity_id
_entity_poly.type
_entity_poly.pdbx_seq_one_letter_code
_entity_poly.pdbx_strand_id
1 'polypeptide(L)' 'MASETEEALPPGAILHDTLNQVSSIISVAQLCLISKEVSPEIQHDLKRIVEMTKAVAANLKRLAETLEEEEEA' A
#
# COMPACT_ATOMS: atom_id res chain seq x y z
N MET A 1 -0.08 38.16 9.11
CA MET A 1 -0.72 36.83 9.17
C MET A 1 0.22 35.90 8.42
N ALA A 2 0.96 35.06 9.15
CA ALA A 2 1.82 34.07 8.54
C ALA A 2 0.90 33.03 7.90
N SER A 3 0.97 32.90 6.58
CA SER A 3 0.30 31.82 5.87
C SER A 3 1.00 30.54 6.31
N GLU A 4 0.29 29.67 7.01
CA GLU A 4 0.75 28.32 7.32
C GLU A 4 0.88 27.61 5.97
N THR A 5 2.11 27.52 5.47
CA THR A 5 2.44 26.65 4.35
C THR A 5 2.18 25.23 4.82
N GLU A 6 1.08 24.65 4.35
CA GLU A 6 0.83 23.21 4.40
C GLU A 6 2.00 22.54 3.68
N GLU A 7 2.99 22.11 4.45
CA GLU A 7 4.22 21.53 3.92
C GLU A 7 3.85 20.17 3.32
N ALA A 8 3.66 20.16 2.01
CA ALA A 8 3.33 18.95 1.27
C ALA A 8 4.41 17.90 1.59
N LEU A 9 3.98 16.72 2.03
CA LEU A 9 4.90 15.64 2.36
C LEU A 9 5.77 15.33 1.14
N PRO A 10 7.09 15.07 1.34
CA PRO A 10 7.95 14.70 0.23
C PRO A 10 7.41 13.42 -0.44
N PRO A 11 7.56 13.26 -1.77
CA PRO A 11 7.03 12.12 -2.50
C PRO A 11 7.36 10.76 -1.88
N GLY A 12 8.59 10.59 -1.37
CA GLY A 12 9.02 9.38 -0.68
C GLY A 12 8.21 9.06 0.59
N ALA A 13 7.83 10.08 1.38
CA ALA A 13 7.01 9.88 2.58
C ALA A 13 5.58 9.42 2.23
N ILE A 14 4.97 10.04 1.20
CA ILE A 14 3.65 9.61 0.70
C ILE A 14 3.70 8.16 0.21
N LEU A 15 4.77 7.81 -0.50
CA LEU A 15 4.94 6.49 -1.06
C LEU A 15 5.12 5.41 0.02
N HIS A 16 5.93 5.71 1.05
CA HIS A 16 6.14 4.83 2.19
C HIS A 16 4.85 4.63 3.00
N ASP A 17 4.08 5.69 3.25
CA ASP A 17 2.79 5.60 3.94
C ASP A 17 1.79 4.76 3.14
N THR A 18 1.76 4.94 1.82
CA THR A 18 0.91 4.14 0.93
C THR A 18 1.30 2.66 0.97
N LEU A 19 2.59 2.34 0.92
CA LEU A 19 3.09 0.97 1.05
C LEU A 19 2.70 0.33 2.39
N ASN A 20 2.77 1.09 3.48
CA ASN A 20 2.35 0.63 4.82
C ASN A 20 0.85 0.32 4.87
N GLN A 21 0.02 1.18 4.28
CA GLN A 21 -1.43 0.95 4.20
C GLN A 21 -1.77 -0.30 3.38
N VAL A 22 -1.12 -0.47 2.22
CA VAL A 22 -1.29 -1.66 1.37
C VAL A 22 -0.89 -2.93 2.12
N SER A 23 0.23 -2.90 2.85
CA SER A 23 0.67 -4.02 3.68
C SER A 23 -0.38 -4.39 4.73
N SER A 24 -0.94 -3.38 5.40
CA SER A 24 -1.99 -3.58 6.42
C SER A 24 -3.26 -4.23 5.85
N ILE A 25 -3.68 -3.80 4.65
CA ILE A 25 -4.84 -4.40 3.94
C ILE A 25 -4.58 -5.89 3.66
N ILE A 26 -3.39 -6.23 3.17
CA ILE A 26 -3.01 -7.62 2.90
C ILE A 26 -3.06 -8.44 4.19
N SER A 27 -2.50 -7.93 5.29
CA SER A 27 -2.50 -8.63 6.57
C SER A 27 -3.90 -8.89 7.09
N VAL A 28 -4.80 -7.90 7.04
CA VAL A 28 -6.20 -8.07 7.47
C VAL A 28 -6.91 -9.11 6.59
N ALA A 29 -6.77 -9.03 5.27
CA ALA A 29 -7.38 -10.00 4.36
C ALA A 29 -6.88 -11.42 4.61
N GLN A 30 -5.58 -11.59 4.89
CA GLN A 30 -5.00 -12.88 5.26
C GLN A 30 -5.52 -13.42 6.58
N LEU A 31 -5.68 -12.58 7.61
CA LEU A 31 -6.27 -12.97 8.89
C LEU A 31 -7.72 -13.46 8.71
N CYS A 32 -8.52 -12.75 7.92
CA CYS A 32 -9.88 -13.17 7.57
C CYS A 32 -9.88 -14.55 6.89
N LEU A 33 -8.97 -14.79 5.94
CA LEU A 33 -8.83 -16.08 5.26
C LEU A 33 -8.41 -17.22 6.21
N ILE A 34 -7.55 -16.94 7.20
CA ILE A 34 -7.09 -17.93 8.19
C ILE A 34 -8.20 -18.30 9.17
N SER A 35 -9.03 -17.33 9.58
CA SER A 35 -10.12 -17.55 10.53
C SER A 35 -11.16 -18.57 10.02
N LYS A 36 -11.31 -18.69 8.69
CA LYS A 36 -12.35 -19.50 8.02
C LYS A 36 -13.79 -19.17 8.44
N GLU A 37 -14.02 -18.03 9.09
CA GLU A 37 -15.34 -17.57 9.54
C GLU A 37 -16.13 -16.84 8.43
N VAL A 38 -15.58 -16.78 7.22
CA VAL A 38 -16.14 -16.07 6.07
C VAL A 38 -16.67 -17.05 5.01
N SER A 39 -17.75 -16.66 4.33
CA SER A 39 -18.35 -17.46 3.24
C SER A 39 -17.37 -17.69 2.09
N PRO A 40 -17.56 -18.75 1.27
CA PRO A 40 -16.69 -19.03 0.12
C PRO A 40 -16.58 -17.86 -0.88
N GLU A 41 -17.67 -17.12 -1.09
CA GLU A 41 -17.71 -15.92 -1.94
C GLU A 41 -16.81 -14.82 -1.38
N ILE A 42 -16.91 -14.53 -0.08
CA ILE A 42 -16.05 -13.55 0.58
C ILE A 42 -14.58 -14.00 0.56
N GLN A 43 -14.30 -15.30 0.73
CA GLN A 43 -12.94 -15.83 0.61
C GLN A 43 -12.35 -15.61 -0.79
N HIS A 44 -13.16 -15.78 -1.83
CA HIS A 44 -12.74 -15.52 -3.21
C HIS A 44 -12.40 -14.04 -3.40
N ASP A 45 -13.26 -13.14 -2.91
CA ASP A 45 -13.03 -11.69 -3.02
C ASP A 45 -11.81 -11.25 -2.21
N LEU A 46 -11.60 -11.79 -1.01
CA LEU A 46 -10.41 -11.53 -0.20
C LEU A 46 -9.13 -11.98 -0.90
N LYS A 47 -9.13 -13.14 -1.56
CA LYS A 47 -7.97 -13.60 -2.36
C LYS A 47 -7.68 -12.64 -3.50
N ARG A 48 -8.72 -12.20 -4.21
CA ARG A 48 -8.59 -11.21 -5.29
C ARG A 48 -8.04 -9.88 -4.78
N ILE A 49 -8.52 -9.41 -3.63
CA ILE A 49 -8.00 -8.20 -2.97
C ILE A 49 -6.51 -8.35 -2.69
N VAL A 50 -6.08 -9.46 -2.10
CA VAL A 50 -4.66 -9.73 -1.79
C VAL A 50 -3.80 -9.74 -3.06
N GLU A 51 -4.26 -10.37 -4.13
CA GLU A 51 -3.53 -10.39 -5.41
C GLU A 51 -3.40 -8.98 -6.02
N MET A 52 -4.49 -8.22 -6.04
CA MET A 52 -4.49 -6.85 -6.56
C MET A 52 -3.58 -5.93 -5.72
N THR A 53 -3.67 -6.00 -4.40
CA THR A 53 -2.82 -5.17 -3.52
C THR A 53 -1.35 -5.55 -3.60
N LYS A 54 -1.01 -6.84 -3.80
CA LYS A 54 0.38 -7.24 -4.08
C LYS A 54 0.92 -6.62 -5.37
N ALA A 55 0.11 -6.57 -6.42
CA ALA A 55 0.51 -5.93 -7.68
C ALA A 55 0.73 -4.42 -7.50
N VAL A 56 -0.15 -3.75 -6.75
CA VAL A 56 0.01 -2.33 -6.39
C VAL A 56 1.29 -2.11 -5.57
N ALA A 57 1.54 -2.94 -4.55
CA ALA A 57 2.76 -2.85 -3.74
C ALA A 57 4.03 -3.01 -4.59
N ALA A 58 4.04 -3.92 -5.56
CA ALA A 58 5.18 -4.10 -6.46
C ALA A 58 5.40 -2.89 -7.40
N ASN A 59 4.33 -2.23 -7.83
CA ASN A 59 4.43 -1.00 -8.62
C ASN A 59 4.93 0.18 -7.78
N LEU A 60 4.42 0.31 -6.55
CA LEU A 60 4.86 1.35 -5.62
C LEU A 60 6.33 1.17 -5.25
N LYS A 61 6.80 -0.05 -4.97
CA LYS A 61 8.22 -0.30 -4.71
C LYS A 61 9.12 0.12 -5.89
N ARG A 62 8.74 -0.25 -7.12
CA ARG A 62 9.48 0.17 -8.32
C ARG A 62 9.52 1.68 -8.48
N LEU A 63 8.41 2.36 -8.21
CA LEU A 63 8.37 3.82 -8.24
C LEU A 63 9.25 4.44 -7.15
N ALA A 64 9.34 3.82 -5.97
CA ALA A 64 10.25 4.24 -4.89
C ALA A 64 11.70 4.18 -5.36
N GLU A 65 12.10 3.04 -5.91
CA GLU A 65 13.45 2.79 -6.43
C GLU A 65 13.80 3.81 -7.54
N THR A 66 12.87 4.11 -8.45
CA THR A 66 13.09 5.13 -9.50
C THR A 66 13.27 6.53 -8.94
N LEU A 67 12.50 6.91 -7.92
CA LEU A 67 12.62 8.24 -7.30
C LEU A 67 13.93 8.37 -6.52
N GLU A 68 14.37 7.32 -5.82
CA GLU A 68 15.67 7.29 -5.13
C GLU A 68 16.83 7.45 -6.12
N GLU A 69 16.78 6.77 -7.28
CA GLU A 69 17.78 6.90 -8.34
C GLU A 69 17.82 8.32 -8.95
N GLU A 70 16.67 9.00 -9.10
CA GLU A 70 16.60 10.38 -9.62
C GLU A 70 17.13 11.42 -8.62
N GLU A 71 17.05 11.16 -7.31
CA GLU A 71 17.58 12.07 -6.27
C GLU A 71 19.12 11.98 -6.11
N GLU A 72 19.75 10.87 -6.52
CA GLU A 72 21.19 10.65 -6.46
C GLU A 72 21.97 11.12 -7.72
N ALA A 73 21.28 11.49 -8.81
CA ALA A 73 21.83 11.84 -10.13
C ALA A 73 22.01 13.36 -10.36
#